data_AF-A0A925SIV7-F1
#
_entry.id   AF-A0A925SIV7-F1
#
_cell.length_a   1.000
_cell.length_b   1.000
_cell.length_c   1.000
_cell.angle_alpha   90.00
_cell.angle_beta   90.00
_cell.angle_gamma   90.00
#
_symmetry.space_group_name_H-M   'P 1'
#
loop_
_entity.id
_entity.type
_entity.pdbx_description
1 polymer ?
#
loop_
_entity_poly.entity_id
_entity_poly.type
_entity_poly.pdbx_seq_one_letter_code
_entity_poly.pdbx_strand_id
1 'polypeptide(L)'
;MGRAKVFYEGVFSVQLAKLDSPEIEMWAFPMQVERYGAPGALVRMPGFSSGANSVLTYFTCTDCAVEAAKAASSGGKVEKEKFSIGQYG
;
A
#
# COMPACT_ATOMS: atom_id res chain seq x y z
N MET A 1 -11.46 0.15 7.56
CA MET A 1 -11.22 0.18 6.11
C MET A 1 -11.04 1.59 5.59
N GLY A 2 -11.99 2.52 5.80
CA GLY A 2 -11.94 3.88 5.26
C GLY A 2 -10.57 4.60 5.36
N ARG A 3 -9.97 4.65 6.56
CA ARG A 3 -8.62 5.23 6.76
C ARG A 3 -7.56 4.61 5.83
N ALA A 4 -7.48 3.29 5.77
CA ALA A 4 -6.48 2.59 4.98
C ALA A 4 -6.71 2.78 3.47
N LYS A 5 -7.97 2.75 3.04
CA LYS A 5 -8.34 3.02 1.65
C LYS A 5 -7.88 4.42 1.21
N VAL A 6 -8.28 5.45 1.96
CA VAL A 6 -7.88 6.85 1.67
C VAL A 6 -6.36 7.00 1.63
N PHE A 7 -5.66 6.39 2.58
CA PHE A 7 -4.19 6.42 2.63
C PHE A 7 -3.58 5.82 1.35
N TYR A 8 -3.90 4.57 1.01
CA TYR A 8 -3.26 3.88 -0.11
C TYR A 8 -3.66 4.43 -1.49
N GLU A 9 -4.90 4.88 -1.65
CA GLU A 9 -5.34 5.59 -2.85
C GLU A 9 -4.59 6.91 -3.02
N GLY A 10 -4.37 7.66 -1.93
CA GLY A 10 -3.58 8.89 -1.93
C GLY A 10 -2.10 8.67 -2.27
N VAL A 11 -1.46 7.71 -1.60
CA VAL A 11 -0.03 7.41 -1.78
C VAL A 11 0.28 6.97 -3.21
N PHE A 12 -0.49 6.03 -3.75
CA PHE A 12 -0.22 5.46 -5.08
C PHE A 12 -0.99 6.15 -6.20
N SER A 13 -1.87 7.10 -5.87
CA SER A 13 -2.72 7.80 -6.84
C SER A 13 -3.53 6.82 -7.70
N VAL A 14 -4.10 5.81 -7.04
CA VAL A 14 -4.93 4.75 -7.64
C VAL A 14 -6.32 4.75 -7.01
N GLN A 15 -7.25 4.03 -7.62
CA GLN A 15 -8.52 3.69 -6.99
C GLN A 15 -8.53 2.20 -6.65
N LEU A 16 -8.96 1.87 -5.43
CA LEU A 16 -9.16 0.50 -5.02
C LEU A 16 -10.55 0.02 -5.43
N ALA A 17 -10.62 -1.18 -6.00
CA ALA A 17 -11.87 -1.81 -6.39
C ALA A 17 -12.39 -2.68 -5.24
N LYS A 18 -13.68 -2.54 -4.90
CA LYS A 18 -14.31 -3.42 -3.92
C LYS A 18 -14.36 -4.84 -4.49
N LEU A 19 -13.97 -5.83 -3.70
CA LEU A 19 -14.21 -7.24 -4.01
C LEU A 19 -15.38 -7.74 -3.16
N ASP A 20 -16.34 -8.37 -3.81
CA ASP A 20 -17.45 -8.99 -3.10
C ASP A 20 -16.96 -10.23 -2.37
N SER A 21 -17.21 -10.25 -1.06
CA SER A 21 -16.87 -11.36 -0.18
C SER A 21 -17.90 -11.42 0.94
N PRO A 22 -18.38 -12.63 1.30
CA PRO A 22 -19.49 -12.79 2.23
C PRO A 22 -19.16 -12.39 3.68
N GLU A 23 -17.90 -12.51 4.11
CA GLU A 23 -17.52 -12.40 5.53
C GLU A 23 -16.43 -11.36 5.81
N ILE A 24 -15.65 -10.99 4.80
CA ILE A 24 -14.50 -10.09 4.96
C ILE A 24 -14.59 -8.91 4.02
N GLU A 25 -14.20 -7.73 4.49
CA GLU A 25 -14.20 -6.53 3.67
C GLU A 25 -12.88 -6.46 2.90
N MET A 26 -12.95 -6.48 1.57
CA MET A 26 -11.79 -6.54 0.68
C MET A 26 -11.81 -5.43 -0.37
N TRP A 27 -10.66 -4.80 -0.58
CA TRP A 27 -10.45 -3.75 -1.58
C TRP A 27 -9.16 -3.98 -2.35
N ALA A 28 -9.25 -4.36 -3.62
CA ALA A 28 -8.12 -4.71 -4.48
C ALA A 28 -7.41 -3.49 -5.03
N PHE A 29 -6.08 -3.56 -5.07
CA PHE A 29 -5.26 -2.67 -5.88
C PHE A 29 -5.49 -2.97 -7.37
N PRO A 30 -5.31 -2.00 -8.29
CA PRO A 30 -5.40 -2.25 -9.71
C PRO A 30 -4.47 -3.40 -10.14
N MET A 31 -5.05 -4.44 -10.73
CA MET A 31 -4.31 -5.60 -11.21
C MET A 31 -3.94 -5.38 -12.69
N GLN A 32 -2.67 -5.54 -13.02
CA GLN A 32 -2.18 -5.42 -14.40
C GLN A 32 -1.38 -6.67 -14.73
N VAL A 33 -1.85 -7.44 -15.70
CA VAL A 33 -1.32 -8.77 -16.05
C VAL A 33 0.13 -8.66 -16.53
N GLU A 34 0.47 -7.56 -17.19
CA GLU A 34 1.76 -7.29 -17.80
C GLU A 34 2.76 -6.62 -16.86
N ARG A 35 2.38 -6.32 -15.60
CA ARG A 35 3.27 -5.70 -14.63
C ARG A 35 3.89 -6.72 -13.70
N TYR A 36 5.18 -6.52 -13.41
CA TYR A 36 5.92 -7.28 -12.42
C TYR A 36 5.37 -7.07 -11.02
N GLY A 37 5.33 -8.14 -10.23
CA GLY A 37 4.89 -8.14 -8.84
C GLY A 37 3.73 -9.09 -8.59
N ALA A 38 3.10 -8.97 -7.44
CA ALA A 38 1.89 -9.71 -7.08
C ALA A 38 0.71 -8.73 -6.95
N PRO A 39 -0.50 -9.10 -7.40
CA PRO A 39 -1.70 -8.37 -7.05
C PRO A 39 -1.97 -8.47 -5.53
N GLY A 40 -2.73 -7.53 -4.99
CA GLY A 40 -3.05 -7.51 -3.56
C GLY A 40 -4.33 -6.75 -3.25
N ALA A 41 -4.79 -6.87 -2.00
CA ALA A 41 -5.97 -6.19 -1.50
C ALA A 41 -5.77 -5.76 -0.05
N LEU A 42 -6.41 -4.66 0.35
CA LEU A 42 -6.66 -4.35 1.75
C LEU A 42 -7.76 -5.28 2.25
N VAL A 43 -7.49 -5.99 3.36
CA VAL A 43 -8.43 -6.92 3.97
C VAL A 43 -8.72 -6.48 5.40
N ARG A 44 -9.99 -6.42 5.76
CA ARG A 44 -10.44 -6.23 7.14
C ARG A 44 -11.31 -7.41 7.53
N MET A 45 -10.91 -8.06 8.62
CA MET A 45 -11.59 -9.21 9.20
C MET A 45 -11.69 -9.01 10.72
N PRO A 46 -12.85 -9.28 11.34
CA PRO A 46 -12.98 -9.29 12.80
C PRO A 46 -11.93 -10.19 13.46
N GLY A 47 -11.36 -9.76 14.59
CA GLY A 47 -10.33 -10.52 15.31
C GLY A 47 -8.89 -10.36 14.78
N PHE A 48 -8.68 -9.65 13.66
CA PHE A 48 -7.36 -9.43 13.08
C PHE A 48 -7.01 -7.93 13.09
N SER A 49 -6.33 -7.48 14.14
CA SER A 49 -5.87 -6.10 14.25
C SER A 49 -4.67 -5.81 13.34
N SER A 50 -4.61 -4.60 12.79
CA SER A 50 -3.43 -4.13 12.06
C SER A 50 -2.23 -4.00 13.00
N GLY A 51 -1.04 -4.38 12.53
CA GLY A 51 0.22 -4.25 13.29
C GLY A 51 0.62 -5.49 14.11
N ALA A 52 -0.24 -6.50 14.23
CA ALA A 52 0.12 -7.78 14.86
C ALA A 52 0.89 -8.74 13.94
N ASN A 53 0.88 -8.48 12.62
CA ASN A 53 1.52 -9.31 11.60
C ASN A 53 2.78 -8.61 11.03
N SER A 54 3.96 -9.21 11.27
CA SER A 54 5.30 -8.64 11.01
C SER A 54 5.76 -8.70 9.54
N VAL A 55 4.87 -8.54 8.57
CA VAL A 55 5.25 -8.59 7.15
C VAL A 55 5.57 -7.18 6.65
N LEU A 56 6.78 -7.00 6.12
CA LEU A 56 7.15 -5.79 5.38
C LEU A 56 6.79 -5.98 3.90
N THR A 57 5.92 -5.12 3.38
CA THR A 57 5.52 -5.14 1.96
C THR A 57 6.30 -4.09 1.19
N TYR A 58 6.85 -4.47 0.04
CA TYR A 58 7.56 -3.57 -0.87
C TYR A 58 6.64 -3.19 -2.03
N PHE A 59 6.60 -1.89 -2.34
CA PHE A 59 5.85 -1.36 -3.48
C PHE A 59 6.83 -0.82 -4.52
N THR A 60 6.63 -1.18 -5.78
CA THR A 60 7.42 -0.64 -6.88
C THR A 60 7.01 0.79 -7.17
N CYS A 61 7.99 1.67 -7.31
CA CYS A 61 7.82 3.06 -7.73
C CYS A 61 9.00 3.45 -8.63
N THR A 62 8.82 4.53 -9.40
CA THR A 62 9.91 5.11 -10.19
C THR A 62 10.84 5.95 -9.32
N ASP A 63 10.28 6.70 -8.36
CA ASP A 63 11.04 7.50 -7.40
C ASP A 63 10.35 7.51 -6.03
N CYS A 64 10.86 6.72 -5.10
CA CYS A 64 10.26 6.58 -3.77
C CYS A 64 10.17 7.88 -2.95
N ALA A 65 10.92 8.94 -3.30
CA ALA A 65 10.75 10.24 -2.65
C ALA A 65 9.36 10.83 -2.91
N VAL A 66 8.76 10.56 -4.08
CA VAL A 66 7.41 11.02 -4.43
C VAL A 66 6.37 10.32 -3.57
N GLU A 67 6.40 8.98 -3.52
CA GLU A 67 5.47 8.21 -2.69
C GLU A 67 5.68 8.46 -1.19
N ALA A 68 6.92 8.68 -0.74
CA ALA A 68 7.21 9.04 0.65
C ALA A 68 6.56 10.38 1.04
N ALA A 69 6.66 11.41 0.19
CA ALA A 69 6.00 12.69 0.43
C ALA A 69 4.46 12.57 0.44
N LYS A 70 3.90 11.76 -0.47
CA LYS A 70 2.45 11.45 -0.46
C LYS A 70 2.04 10.68 0.80
N ALA A 71 2.87 9.76 1.27
CA ALA A 71 2.63 9.02 2.51
C ALA A 71 2.60 9.94 3.72
N ALA A 72 3.58 10.84 3.86
CA ALA A 72 3.62 11.82 4.94
C ALA A 72 2.38 12.72 4.92
N SER A 73 2.01 13.27 3.75
CA SER A 73 0.82 14.12 3.61
C SER A 73 -0.51 13.38 3.82
N SER A 74 -0.53 12.06 3.62
CA SER A 74 -1.71 11.21 3.85
C SER A 74 -1.81 10.69 5.30
N GLY A 75 -1.01 11.22 6.22
CA GLY A 75 -1.02 10.84 7.64
C GLY A 75 -0.17 9.61 7.98
N GLY A 76 0.73 9.20 7.07
CA GLY A 76 1.77 8.22 7.33
C GLY A 76 3.00 8.86 7.99
N LYS A 77 3.90 8.00 8.46
CA LYS A 77 5.20 8.40 9.00
C LYS A 77 6.30 7.86 8.11
N VAL A 78 7.19 8.73 7.62
CA VAL A 78 8.39 8.32 6.92
C VAL A 78 9.44 7.96 7.96
N GLU A 79 9.84 6.69 7.99
CA GLU A 79 10.88 6.21 8.91
C GLU A 79 12.29 6.50 8.38
N LYS A 80 12.44 6.55 7.05
CA LYS A 80 13.69 6.89 6.38
C LYS A 80 13.41 7.49 5.01
N GLU A 81 13.94 8.70 4.79
CA GLU A 81 13.85 9.39 3.49
C GLU A 81 14.64 8.65 2.42
N LYS A 82 14.35 8.95 1.14
CA LYS A 82 15.16 8.44 0.01
C LYS A 82 16.62 8.81 0.22
N PHE A 83 17.48 7.81 0.10
CA PHE A 83 18.92 7.94 0.28
C PHE A 83 19.62 6.98 -0.69
N SER A 84 20.88 7.26 -1.02
CA SER A 84 21.67 6.30 -1.80
C SER A 84 22.10 5.12 -0.93
N ILE A 85 21.94 3.91 -1.46
CA ILE A 85 22.48 2.64 -1.00
C ILE A 85 23.73 2.22 -1.79
N GLY A 86 24.34 3.13 -2.56
CA GLY A 86 25.56 2.94 -3.32
C GLY A 86 25.32 2.37 -4.72
N GLN A 87 26.16 1.42 -5.13
CA GLN A 87 26.14 0.86 -6.50
C GLN A 87 24.87 0.05 -6.83
N TYR A 88 24.04 -0.27 -5.83
CA TYR A 88 22.80 -1.02 -6.00
C TYR A 88 21.55 -0.14 -5.92
N GLY A 89 21.71 1.18 -5.79
CA GLY A 89 20.64 2.17 -5.68
C GLY A 89 21.08 3.47 -5.02
#